data_AF-A0A7H8RA84-F1
#
_entry.id   AF-A0A7H8RA84-F1
#
_cell.length_a   1.000
_cell.length_b   1.000
_cell.length_c   1.000
_cell.angle_alpha   90.00
_cell.angle_beta   90.00
_cell.angle_gamma   90.00
#
_symmetry.space_group_name_H-M   'P 1'
#
loop_
_entity.id
_entity.type
_entity.pdbx_description
1 polymer ?
#
loop_
_entity_poly.entity_id
_entity_poly.type
_entity_poly.pdbx_seq_one_letter_code
_entity_poly.pdbx_strand_id
1 'polypeptide(L)'
;MATASNSSVNGYTWACGLFAAVGSLLYGIDSGIVSTVISQPDFLNYFAPFTPSIKGAVVSINTLSCELKSLLTEIQGRKKTIAIGAVIALIAGILQAASVKIGMLIAGRIVGGFAVGIMS
;
A
#
# COMPACT_ATOMS: atom_id res chain seq x y z
N MET A 1 4.31 21.74 31.82
CA MET A 1 3.32 20.92 32.55
C MET A 1 2.03 20.95 31.74
N ALA A 2 1.92 20.10 30.71
CA ALA A 2 0.72 20.02 29.86
C ALA A 2 -0.14 18.85 30.35
N THR A 3 -1.37 19.19 30.69
CA THR A 3 -2.41 18.38 31.31
C THR A 3 -2.78 17.15 30.48
N ALA A 4 -2.73 15.98 31.11
CA ALA A 4 -3.30 14.75 30.58
C ALA A 4 -4.83 14.88 30.48
N SER A 5 -5.33 15.14 29.27
CA SER A 5 -6.76 15.08 28.97
C SER A 5 -7.19 13.62 28.90
N ASN A 6 -7.73 13.12 30.00
CA ASN A 6 -8.41 11.83 30.10
C ASN A 6 -9.73 11.92 29.30
N SER A 7 -9.63 11.76 27.99
CA SER A 7 -10.78 11.61 27.11
C SER A 7 -11.13 10.13 27.08
N SER A 8 -12.25 9.76 27.70
CA SER A 8 -12.82 8.42 27.60
C SER A 8 -12.84 8.03 26.12
N VAL A 9 -12.01 7.05 25.76
CA VAL A 9 -11.81 6.65 24.38
C VAL A 9 -13.11 5.95 23.95
N ASN A 10 -13.97 6.70 23.26
CA ASN A 10 -15.24 6.19 22.75
C ASN A 10 -14.98 4.90 21.96
N GLY A 11 -15.81 3.86 22.15
CA GLY A 11 -15.60 2.56 21.50
C GLY A 11 -15.45 2.66 19.97
N TYR A 12 -16.03 3.69 19.37
CA TYR A 12 -15.85 4.06 17.97
C TYR A 12 -14.39 4.37 17.59
N THR A 13 -13.65 5.11 18.43
CA THR A 13 -12.23 5.43 18.19
C THR A 13 -11.36 4.18 18.30
N TRP A 14 -11.67 3.27 19.24
CA TRP A 14 -11.01 1.97 19.34
C TRP A 14 -11.27 1.09 18.10
N ALA A 15 -12.52 1.04 17.63
CA ALA A 15 -12.87 0.31 16.41
C ALA A 15 -12.17 0.88 15.17
N CYS A 16 -12.11 2.21 15.03
CA CYS A 16 -11.37 2.86 13.94
C CYS A 16 -9.86 2.59 14.03
N GLY A 17 -9.28 2.61 15.23
CA GLY A 17 -7.87 2.31 15.45
C GLY A 17 -7.53 0.85 15.13
N LEU A 18 -8.38 -0.09 15.55
CA LEU A 18 -8.24 -1.51 15.24
C LEU A 18 -8.35 -1.77 13.74
N PHE A 19 -9.32 -1.14 13.07
CA PHE A 19 -9.49 -1.25 11.62
C PHE A 19 -8.27 -0.71 10.86
N ALA A 20 -7.75 0.46 11.26
CA ALA A 20 -6.54 1.02 10.68
C ALA A 20 -5.31 0.12 10.91
N ALA A 21 -5.18 -0.46 12.11
CA ALA A 21 -4.11 -1.40 12.43
C ALA A 21 -4.18 -2.67 11.56
N VAL A 22 -5.36 -3.26 11.40
CA VAL A 22 -5.57 -4.43 10.53
C VAL A 22 -5.24 -4.10 9.08
N GLY A 23 -5.65 -2.93 8.58
CA GLY A 23 -5.29 -2.48 7.23
C GLY A 23 -3.79 -2.33 7.03
N SER A 24 -3.09 -1.74 8.01
CA SER A 24 -1.62 -1.61 7.97
C SER A 24 -0.90 -2.96 8.04
N LEU A 25 -1.43 -3.91 8.82
CA LEU A 25 -0.91 -5.27 8.90
C LEU A 25 -1.08 -6.00 7.56
N LEU A 26 -2.27 -5.93 6.97
CA LEU A 26 -2.58 -6.56 5.69
C LEU A 26 -1.66 -6.03 4.57
N TYR A 27 -1.41 -4.72 4.54
CA TYR A 27 -0.46 -4.13 3.60
C TYR A 27 0.97 -4.65 3.80
N GLY A 28 1.41 -4.80 5.05
CA GLY A 28 2.70 -5.42 5.38
C GLY A 28 2.79 -6.87 4.89
N ILE A 29 1.70 -7.63 5.02
CA ILE A 29 1.60 -9.01 4.51
C ILE A 29 1.69 -9.03 2.98
N ASP A 30 0.99 -8.14 2.26
CA ASP A 30 1.08 -8.05 0.78
C ASP A 30 2.52 -7.81 0.31
N SER A 31 3.21 -6.84 0.93
CA SER A 31 4.59 -6.52 0.59
C SER A 31 5.56 -7.67 0.88
N GLY A 32 5.26 -8.52 1.88
CA GLY A 32 6.03 -9.72 2.19
C GLY A 32 5.78 -10.85 1.20
N ILE A 33 4.51 -11.10 0.85
CA ILE A 33 4.09 -12.14 -0.10
C ILE A 33 4.63 -11.85 -1.51
N VAL A 34 4.71 -10.58 -1.93
CA VAL A 34 5.21 -10.29 -3.28
C VAL A 34 6.63 -10.81 -3.50
N SER A 35 7.48 -10.78 -2.47
CA SER A 35 8.87 -11.29 -2.54
C SER A 35 8.92 -12.80 -2.81
N THR A 36 8.00 -13.57 -2.23
CA THR A 36 7.91 -15.02 -2.41
C THR A 36 7.26 -15.37 -3.75
N VAL A 37 6.19 -14.68 -4.13
CA VAL A 37 5.45 -14.93 -5.39
C VAL A 37 6.32 -14.65 -6.62
N ILE A 38 7.15 -13.59 -6.61
CA ILE A 38 8.02 -13.28 -7.75
C ILE A 38 9.10 -14.36 -7.98
N SER A 39 9.38 -15.20 -6.98
CA SER A 39 10.37 -16.27 -7.08
C SER A 39 9.76 -17.62 -7.49
N GLN A 40 8.44 -17.69 -7.70
CA GLN A 40 7.74 -18.91 -8.09
C GLN A 40 7.95 -19.23 -9.59
N PRO A 41 8.26 -20.48 -9.96
CA PRO A 41 8.49 -20.86 -11.38
C PRO A 41 7.26 -20.66 -12.26
N ASP A 42 6.05 -20.89 -11.75
CA ASP A 42 4.80 -20.67 -12.49
C ASP A 42 4.57 -19.19 -12.83
N PHE A 43 4.96 -18.29 -11.92
CA PHE A 43 4.86 -16.84 -12.12
C PHE A 43 5.85 -16.36 -13.18
N LEU A 44 7.08 -16.89 -13.17
CA LEU A 44 8.09 -16.58 -14.18
C LEU A 44 7.68 -17.05 -15.58
N ASN A 45 7.02 -18.20 -15.68
CA ASN A 45 6.50 -18.73 -16.94
C ASN A 45 5.29 -17.93 -17.45
N TYR A 46 4.40 -17.50 -16.56
CA TYR A 46 3.21 -16.73 -16.93
C TYR A 46 3.53 -15.30 -17.39
N PHE A 47 4.51 -14.65 -16.76
CA PHE A 47 4.94 -13.29 -17.10
C PHE A 47 6.22 -13.25 -17.96
N ALA A 48 6.55 -14.34 -18.66
CA ALA A 48 7.77 -14.43 -19.45
C ALA A 48 7.84 -13.38 -20.59
N PRO A 49 9.00 -12.75 -20.85
CA PRO A 49 10.26 -12.89 -20.12
C PRO A 49 10.33 -12.02 -18.84
N PHE A 50 10.50 -12.66 -17.69
CA PHE A 50 10.64 -11.99 -16.39
C PHE A 50 12.11 -11.94 -15.96
N THR A 51 12.84 -10.92 -16.40
CA THR A 51 14.26 -10.73 -16.06
C THR A 51 14.41 -10.30 -14.59
N PRO A 52 15.48 -10.70 -13.87
CA PRO A 52 15.76 -10.24 -12.50
C PRO A 52 15.76 -8.71 -12.32
N SER A 53 16.09 -7.95 -13.37
CA SER A 53 15.99 -6.48 -13.38
C SER A 53 14.56 -5.97 -13.15
N ILE A 54 13.55 -6.68 -13.69
CA ILE A 54 12.14 -6.30 -13.55
C ILE A 54 11.64 -6.63 -12.15
N LYS A 55 12.09 -7.74 -11.55
CA LYS A 55 11.82 -8.07 -10.13
C LYS A 55 12.27 -6.94 -9.20
N GLY A 56 13.49 -6.44 -9.38
CA GLY A 56 14.01 -5.32 -8.60
C GLY A 56 13.21 -4.03 -8.84
N ALA A 57 12.87 -3.75 -10.10
CA ALA A 57 12.09 -2.57 -10.47
C ALA A 57 10.68 -2.55 -9.87
N VAL A 58 9.99 -3.70 -9.79
CA VAL A 58 8.63 -3.80 -9.22
C VAL A 58 8.63 -3.46 -7.72
N VAL A 59 9.63 -3.91 -6.98
CA VAL A 59 9.75 -3.64 -5.53
C VAL A 59 10.19 -2.20 -5.28
N SER A 60 11.20 -1.70 -6.02
CA SER A 60 11.71 -0.35 -5.83
C SER A 60 10.71 0.73 -6.21
N ILE A 61 9.91 0.53 -7.26
CA ILE A 61 8.84 1.45 -7.65
C ILE A 61 7.80 1.64 -6.54
N ASN A 62 7.49 0.59 -5.77
CA ASN A 62 6.53 0.69 -4.67
C ASN A 62 7.05 1.61 -3.55
N THR A 63 8.34 1.50 -3.20
CA THR A 63 8.97 2.37 -2.21
C THR A 63 9.10 3.81 -2.73
N LEU A 64 9.56 3.98 -3.97
CA LEU A 64 9.72 5.30 -4.60
C LEU A 64 8.39 6.06 -4.69
N SER A 65 7.31 5.36 -5.06
CA SER A 65 5.97 5.98 -5.15
C SER A 65 5.41 6.41 -3.79
N CYS A 66 5.80 5.74 -2.70
CA CYS A 66 5.44 6.14 -1.35
C CYS A 66 6.18 7.42 -0.93
N GLU A 67 7.50 7.48 -1.12
CA GLU A 67 8.34 8.62 -0.75
C GLU A 67 7.96 9.90 -1.53
N LEU A 68 7.71 9.78 -2.83
CA LEU A 68 7.32 10.91 -3.67
C LEU A 68 6.02 11.59 -3.18
N LYS A 69 5.11 10.82 -2.58
CA LYS A 69 3.78 11.31 -2.17
C LYS A 69 3.70 11.72 -0.71
N SER A 70 4.52 11.13 0.15
CA SER A 70 4.72 11.62 1.52
C SER A 70 5.06 13.12 1.54
N LEU A 71 5.94 13.56 0.64
CA LEU A 71 6.34 14.97 0.51
C LEU A 71 5.21 15.90 0.03
N LEU A 72 4.23 15.37 -0.69
CA LEU A 72 3.09 16.14 -1.24
C LEU A 72 1.91 16.22 -0.25
N THR A 73 1.86 15.36 0.77
CA THR A 73 0.68 15.15 1.61
C THR A 73 0.64 16.03 2.87
N GLU A 74 1.73 16.73 3.20
CA GLU A 74 1.83 17.60 4.39
C GLU A 74 0.78 18.74 4.44
N ILE A 75 0.02 18.94 3.36
CA ILE A 75 -0.94 20.04 3.20
C ILE A 75 -2.40 19.63 3.51
N GLN A 76 -2.71 18.33 3.68
CA GLN A 76 -4.12 17.86 3.71
C GLN A 76 -4.54 17.12 4.99
N GLY A 77 -5.70 17.52 5.55
CA GLY A 77 -6.19 17.08 6.87
C GLY A 77 -6.41 15.56 7.06
N ARG A 78 -5.83 15.03 8.15
CA ARG A 78 -5.65 13.60 8.50
C ARG A 78 -6.84 12.65 8.29
N LYS A 79 -8.08 13.06 8.59
CA LYS A 79 -9.25 12.15 8.53
C LYS A 79 -9.71 11.84 7.11
N LYS A 80 -9.66 12.82 6.20
CA LYS A 80 -10.10 12.64 4.80
C LYS A 80 -9.06 11.90 3.99
N THR A 81 -7.78 12.14 4.26
CA THR A 81 -6.66 11.51 3.56
C THR A 81 -6.62 9.99 3.80
N ILE A 82 -6.90 9.55 5.03
CA ILE A 82 -7.01 8.11 5.37
C ILE A 82 -8.16 7.43 4.60
N ALA A 83 -9.33 8.07 4.54
CA ALA A 83 -10.49 7.49 3.85
C ALA A 83 -10.27 7.40 2.33
N ILE A 84 -9.71 8.46 1.72
CA ILE A 84 -9.39 8.50 0.29
C ILE A 84 -8.26 7.51 -0.02
N GLY A 85 -7.23 7.45 0.82
CA GLY A 85 -6.12 6.50 0.70
C GLY A 85 -6.59 5.04 0.73
N ALA A 86 -7.52 4.70 1.62
CA ALA A 86 -8.10 3.35 1.70
C ALA A 86 -8.83 2.94 0.41
N VAL A 87 -9.58 3.87 -0.22
CA VAL A 87 -10.28 3.59 -1.49
C VAL A 87 -9.28 3.38 -2.63
N ILE A 88 -8.24 4.22 -2.72
CA ILE A 88 -7.20 4.09 -3.75
C ILE A 88 -6.41 2.79 -3.55
N ALA A 89 -6.11 2.42 -2.30
CA ALA A 89 -5.43 1.17 -1.97
C ALA A 89 -6.27 -0.06 -2.38
N LEU A 90 -7.60 0.00 -2.21
CA LEU A 90 -8.51 -1.05 -2.64
C LEU A 90 -8.49 -1.21 -4.16
N ILE A 91 -8.55 -0.10 -4.91
CA ILE A 91 -8.46 -0.11 -6.38
C ILE A 91 -7.10 -0.67 -6.84
N ALA A 92 -6.01 -0.27 -6.19
CA ALA A 92 -4.68 -0.80 -6.46
C ALA A 92 -4.60 -2.32 -6.24
N GLY A 93 -5.17 -2.83 -5.14
CA GLY A 93 -5.24 -4.26 -4.84
C GLY A 93 -6.01 -5.05 -5.89
N ILE A 94 -7.16 -4.54 -6.34
CA ILE A 94 -7.93 -5.16 -7.44
C ILE A 94 -7.11 -5.18 -8.73
N LEU A 95 -6.42 -4.08 -9.05
CA LEU A 95 -5.60 -3.99 -10.26
C LEU A 95 -4.41 -4.96 -10.23
N GLN A 96 -3.80 -5.16 -9.07
CA GLN A 96 -2.73 -6.14 -8.88
C GLN A 96 -3.26 -7.57 -8.97
N ALA A 97 -4.41 -7.86 -8.35
CA ALA A 97 -5.04 -9.18 -8.38
C ALA A 97 -5.53 -9.58 -9.78
N ALA A 98 -6.02 -8.62 -10.57
CA ALA A 98 -6.48 -8.82 -11.94
C ALA A 98 -5.38 -8.71 -13.00
N SER A 99 -4.11 -8.55 -12.60
CA SER A 99 -3.02 -8.29 -13.54
C SER A 99 -2.68 -9.51 -14.40
N VAL A 100 -2.85 -9.37 -15.73
CA VAL A 100 -2.54 -10.41 -16.73
C VAL A 100 -1.18 -10.16 -17.40
N LYS A 101 -0.71 -8.91 -17.39
CA LYS A 101 0.55 -8.45 -17.99
C LYS A 101 1.40 -7.73 -16.94
N ILE A 102 2.71 -7.76 -17.12
CA ILE A 102 3.68 -7.13 -16.21
C ILE A 102 3.44 -5.62 -16.03
N GLY A 103 2.98 -4.95 -17.08
CA GLY A 103 2.66 -3.53 -17.06
C GLY A 103 1.48 -3.18 -16.15
N MET A 104 0.47 -4.05 -16.06
CA MET A 104 -0.66 -3.88 -15.13
C MET A 104 -0.21 -4.06 -13.68
N LEU A 105 0.72 -4.99 -13.43
CA LEU A 105 1.29 -5.21 -12.11
C LEU A 105 2.12 -4.01 -11.65
N ILE A 106 2.95 -3.43 -12.53
CA ILE A 106 3.71 -2.20 -12.26
C ILE A 106 2.76 -1.02 -12.03
N ALA A 107 1.72 -0.85 -12.86
CA ALA A 107 0.72 0.20 -12.67
C ALA A 107 0.01 0.07 -11.32
N GLY A 108 -0.39 -1.14 -10.93
CA GLY A 108 -0.97 -1.42 -9.62
C GLY A 108 -0.03 -1.11 -8.46
N ARG A 109 1.28 -1.33 -8.61
CA ARG A 109 2.28 -1.00 -7.58
C ARG A 109 2.50 0.51 -7.46
N ILE A 110 2.50 1.25 -8.57
CA ILE A 110 2.55 2.72 -8.54
C ILE A 110 1.30 3.26 -7.84
N VAL A 111 0.10 2.84 -8.24
CA VAL A 111 -1.15 3.32 -7.62
C VAL A 111 -1.22 2.94 -6.14
N GLY A 112 -0.73 1.74 -5.77
CA GLY A 112 -0.65 1.28 -4.39
C GLY A 112 0.31 2.11 -3.53
N GLY A 113 1.54 2.35 -3.99
CA GLY A 113 2.48 3.22 -3.28
C GLY A 113 2.00 4.68 -3.20
N PHE A 114 1.28 5.14 -4.24
CA PHE A 114 0.58 6.42 -4.22
C PHE A 114 -0.52 6.47 -3.14
N ALA A 115 -1.22 5.36 -2.86
CA ALA A 115 -2.24 5.30 -1.81
C ALA A 115 -1.62 5.37 -0.41
N VAL A 116 -0.53 4.63 -0.20
CA VAL A 116 0.16 4.57 1.10
C VAL A 116 0.87 5.87 1.42
N GLY A 117 1.49 6.51 0.43
CA GLY A 117 2.12 7.83 0.60
C GLY A 117 1.14 8.94 1.00
N ILE A 118 -0.17 8.82 0.70
CA ILE A 118 -1.17 9.78 1.22
C ILE A 118 -1.72 9.38 2.59
N MET A 119 -1.59 8.11 3.01
CA MET A 119 -2.01 7.66 4.34
C MET A 119 -0.95 7.90 5.42
N SER A 120 0.29 8.17 5.03
CA SER A 120 1.42 8.43 5.92
C SER A 120 1.45 9.84 6.48
#